data_AF-A0A662G3U5-F1
#
_entry.id   AF-A0A662G3U5-F1
#
_cell.length_a   1.000
_cell.length_b   1.000
_cell.length_c   1.000
_cell.angle_alpha   90.00
_cell.angle_beta   90.00
_cell.angle_gamma   90.00
#
_symmetry.space_group_name_H-M   'P 1'
#
loop_
_entity.id
_entity.type
_entity.pdbx_description
1 polymer ?
#
loop_
_entity_poly.entity_id
_entity_poly.type
_entity_poly.pdbx_seq_one_letter_code
_entity_poly.pdbx_strand_id
1 'polypeptide(L)' 'MVRKHSRRGRYSRNSSRQREIPVSLGEIYSVAIQGISKRGDGIAKIDGFPIFVPGGRIRDRVTIQIVKIARGYAVGRIVE' A
#
# COMPACT_ATOMS: atom_id res chain seq x y z
N MET A 1 -10.97 51.51 -12.10
CA MET A 1 -9.62 50.97 -12.35
C MET A 1 -8.95 50.97 -10.98
N VAL A 2 -8.77 49.88 -10.22
CA VAL A 2 -8.21 48.55 -10.49
C VAL A 2 -8.89 47.47 -9.62
N ARG A 3 -8.91 46.24 -10.15
CA ARG A 3 -9.50 45.00 -9.61
C ARG A 3 -8.44 44.17 -8.84
N LYS A 4 -8.90 43.07 -8.20
CA LYS A 4 -8.19 41.79 -7.89
C LYS A 4 -7.50 41.73 -6.50
N HIS A 5 -8.00 40.97 -5.53
CA HIS A 5 -7.98 39.50 -5.32
C HIS A 5 -6.87 39.04 -4.35
N SER A 6 -7.27 38.17 -3.42
CA SER A 6 -6.64 36.87 -3.16
C SER A 6 -5.47 36.73 -2.14
N ARG A 7 -5.78 35.90 -1.12
CA ARG A 7 -5.10 34.64 -0.80
C ARG A 7 -3.68 34.72 -0.20
N ARG A 8 -3.53 34.19 1.02
CA ARG A 8 -3.11 32.79 1.27
C ARG A 8 -2.59 32.64 2.70
N GLY A 9 -3.13 31.64 3.39
CA GLY A 9 -2.58 31.13 4.64
C GLY A 9 -1.11 30.72 4.47
N ARG A 10 -0.32 31.06 5.49
CA ARG A 10 1.08 30.66 5.61
C ARG A 10 1.21 29.58 6.67
N TYR A 11 0.70 28.39 6.36
CA TYR A 11 1.23 27.16 6.94
C TYR A 11 2.01 26.42 5.85
N SER A 12 3.10 27.04 5.40
CA SER A 12 4.12 26.36 4.62
C SER A 12 5.18 25.84 5.58
N ARG A 13 4.89 24.70 6.22
CA ARG A 13 5.90 23.90 6.93
C ARG A 13 5.90 22.51 6.30
N ASN A 14 6.57 22.44 5.15
CA ASN A 14 7.34 21.30 4.64
C ASN A 14 7.23 19.98 5.46
N SER A 15 6.27 19.11 5.12
CA SER A 15 6.17 17.72 5.61
C SER A 15 5.23 16.86 4.74
N SER A 16 5.27 17.02 3.42
CA SER A 16 4.26 16.47 2.52
C SER A 16 4.87 15.77 1.30
N ARG A 17 5.58 14.67 1.58
CA ARG A 17 5.29 13.43 0.86
C ARG A 17 4.82 12.45 1.91
N GLN A 18 3.61 12.67 2.46
CA GLN A 18 2.87 11.53 2.98
C GLN A 18 2.76 10.60 1.77
N ARG A 19 3.61 9.56 1.71
CA ARG A 19 3.44 8.51 0.72
C ARG A 19 2.07 7.95 1.01
N GLU A 20 1.10 8.30 0.16
CA GLU A 20 -0.21 7.70 0.19
C GLU A 20 0.00 6.19 0.19
N ILE A 21 -0.59 5.52 1.18
CA ILE A 21 -0.49 4.07 1.26
C ILE A 21 -1.40 3.55 0.15
N PRO A 22 -0.90 2.78 -0.83
CA PRO A 22 -1.67 2.40 -2.02
C PRO A 22 -2.71 1.29 -1.73
N VAL A 23 -2.85 0.89 -0.48
CA VAL A 23 -3.74 -0.18 -0.04
C VAL A 23 -4.58 0.27 1.14
N SER A 24 -5.82 -0.23 1.21
CA SER A 24 -6.75 0.03 2.32
C SER A 24 -7.09 -1.27 3.05
N LEU A 25 -7.42 -1.15 4.34
CA LEU A 25 -7.75 -2.30 5.19
C LEU A 25 -9.14 -2.83 4.83
N GLY A 26 -9.26 -4.15 4.69
CA GLY A 26 -10.50 -4.83 4.29
C GLY A 26 -10.68 -4.99 2.78
N GLU A 27 -9.94 -4.22 1.98
CA GLU A 27 -9.98 -4.29 0.51
C GLU A 27 -9.35 -5.58 -0.02
N ILE A 28 -9.84 -6.01 -1.19
CA ILE A 28 -9.41 -7.22 -1.87
C ILE A 28 -8.61 -6.86 -3.12
N TYR A 29 -7.48 -7.54 -3.31
CA TYR A 29 -6.60 -7.37 -4.45
C TYR A 29 -6.17 -8.72 -5.02
N SER A 30 -6.18 -8.87 -6.34
CA SER A 30 -5.52 -9.98 -7.01
C SER A 30 -4.05 -9.62 -7.25
N VAL A 31 -3.13 -10.35 -6.61
CA VAL A 31 -1.70 -10.07 -6.67
C VAL A 31 -0.93 -11.31 -7.13
N ALA A 32 0.23 -11.07 -7.76
CA ALA A 32 1.18 -12.12 -8.04
C ALA A 32 2.25 -12.16 -6.94
N ILE A 33 2.53 -13.36 -6.44
CA ILE A 33 3.61 -13.57 -5.46
C ILE A 33 4.94 -13.59 -6.21
N GLN A 34 5.80 -12.62 -5.88
CA GLN A 34 7.08 -12.40 -6.56
C GLN A 34 8.26 -13.04 -5.83
N GLY A 35 8.09 -13.40 -4.55
CA GLY A 35 9.15 -13.99 -3.74
C GLY A 35 8.62 -14.54 -2.42
N ILE A 36 9.52 -15.14 -1.65
CA ILE A 36 9.25 -15.67 -0.30
C ILE A 36 10.16 -14.96 0.69
N SER A 37 9.62 -14.57 1.84
CA SER A 37 10.36 -14.00 2.96
C SER A 37 11.18 -15.09 3.67
N LYS A 38 12.19 -14.71 4.47
CA LYS A 38 12.96 -15.68 5.26
C LYS A 38 12.11 -16.53 6.23
N ARG A 39 10.89 -16.08 6.54
CA ARG A 39 9.94 -16.77 7.42
C ARG A 39 8.99 -17.70 6.68
N GLY A 40 9.05 -17.73 5.35
CA GLY A 40 8.16 -18.54 4.51
C GLY A 40 6.93 -17.80 3.99
N ASP A 41 6.75 -16.51 4.30
CA ASP A 41 5.61 -15.73 3.79
C ASP A 41 5.82 -15.34 2.32
N GLY A 42 4.77 -15.41 1.51
CA GLY A 42 4.75 -14.84 0.18
C GLY A 42 4.91 -13.32 0.22
N ILE A 43 5.64 -12.76 -0.75
CA ILE A 43 5.82 -11.32 -0.92
C ILE A 43 5.18 -10.90 -2.24
N ALA A 44 4.15 -10.06 -2.14
CA ALA A 44 3.54 -9.34 -3.24
C ALA A 44 3.88 -7.85 -3.17
N LYS A 45 3.68 -7.12 -4.26
CA LYS A 45 3.83 -5.66 -4.31
C LYS A 45 2.64 -5.04 -5.03
N ILE A 46 2.04 -4.04 -4.42
CA ILE A 46 1.02 -3.18 -5.02
C ILE A 46 1.63 -1.78 -5.08
N ASP A 47 1.84 -1.24 -6.28
CA ASP A 47 2.51 0.06 -6.50
C ASP A 47 3.86 0.22 -5.76
N GLY A 48 4.62 -0.87 -5.70
CA GLY A 48 5.91 -0.92 -4.99
C GLY A 48 5.81 -1.00 -3.47
N PHE A 49 4.60 -1.00 -2.89
CA PHE A 49 4.36 -1.22 -1.48
C PHE A 49 4.30 -2.73 -1.17
N PRO A 50 5.16 -3.24 -0.27
CA PRO A 50 5.27 -4.66 -0.01
C PRO A 50 4.09 -5.18 0.82
N ILE A 51 3.53 -6.29 0.37
CA ILE A 51 2.45 -7.02 1.03
C ILE A 51 2.95 -8.41 1.40
N PHE A 52 2.89 -8.76 2.68
CA PHE A 52 3.20 -10.10 3.17
C PHE A 52 1.93 -10.96 3.11
N VAL A 53 2.04 -12.13 2.49
CA VAL A 53 0.93 -13.06 2.23
C VAL A 53 1.32 -14.45 2.76
N PRO A 54 0.94 -14.79 4.00
CA PRO A 54 1.19 -16.12 4.56
C PRO A 54 0.57 -17.21 3.67
N GLY A 55 1.34 -18.26 3.38
CA GLY A 55 0.91 -19.36 2.50
C GLY A 55 1.03 -19.09 1.00
N GLY A 56 1.38 -17.87 0.58
CA GLY A 56 1.60 -17.54 -0.83
C GLY A 56 2.89 -18.16 -1.38
N ARG A 57 2.85 -18.70 -2.61
CA ARG A 57 4.01 -19.33 -3.28
C ARG A 57 4.45 -18.53 -4.49
N ILE A 58 5.74 -18.50 -4.78
CA ILE A 58 6.29 -17.76 -5.93
C ILE A 58 5.61 -18.22 -7.22
N ARG A 59 5.29 -17.26 -8.10
CA ARG A 59 4.63 -17.46 -9.41
C ARG A 59 3.12 -17.72 -9.32
N ASP A 60 2.55 -17.86 -8.13
CA ASP A 60 1.10 -17.94 -7.96
C ASP A 60 0.46 -16.54 -8.07
N ARG A 61 -0.75 -16.52 -8.64
CA ARG A 61 -1.65 -15.37 -8.61
C ARG A 61 -2.79 -15.71 -7.66
N VAL A 62 -2.90 -14.97 -6.57
CA VAL A 62 -3.88 -15.22 -5.49
C VAL A 62 -4.70 -13.96 -5.24
N THR A 63 -5.93 -14.16 -4.80
CA THR A 63 -6.78 -13.07 -4.32
C THR A 63 -6.56 -12.91 -2.82
N ILE A 64 -6.16 -11.71 -2.39
CA ILE A 64 -5.87 -11.41 -0.98
C ILE A 64 -6.77 -10.31 -0.45
N GLN A 65 -7.14 -10.40 0.82
CA GLN A 65 -7.75 -9.31 1.58
C GLN A 65 -6.71 -8.67 2.50
N ILE A 66 -6.60 -7.34 2.51
CA ILE A 66 -5.70 -6.63 3.42
C ILE A 66 -6.26 -6.67 4.84
N VAL A 67 -5.54 -7.32 5.76
CA VAL A 67 -5.97 -7.48 7.16
C VAL A 67 -5.22 -6.57 8.12
N LYS A 68 -4.06 -6.04 7.71
CA LYS A 68 -3.26 -5.14 8.54
C LYS A 68 -2.42 -4.21 7.66
N ILE A 69 -2.39 -2.93 8.02
CA ILE A 69 -1.50 -1.94 7.41
C ILE A 69 -0.54 -1.43 8.48
N ALA A 70 0.75 -1.37 8.14
CA ALA A 70 1.80 -0.87 9.01
C ALA A 70 2.65 0.17 8.26
N ARG A 71 3.58 0.81 8.97
CA ARG A 71 4.51 1.76 8.36
C ARG A 71 5.43 1.02 7.37
N GLY A 72 5.14 1.17 6.08
CA GLY A 72 5.96 0.68 4.98
C GLY A 72 5.62 -0.72 4.45
N TYR A 73 4.60 -1.40 5.01
CA TYR A 73 4.11 -2.68 4.48
C TYR A 73 2.66 -2.94 4.89
N ALA A 74 2.02 -3.93 4.27
CA ALA A 74 0.76 -4.49 4.74
C ALA A 74 0.82 -6.03 4.80
N VAL A 75 -0.17 -6.62 5.47
CA VAL A 75 -0.37 -8.06 5.54
C VAL A 75 -1.69 -8.38 4.87
N GLY A 76 -1.66 -9.33 3.94
CA GLY A 76 -2.81 -9.85 3.22
C GLY A 76 -3.09 -11.31 3.60
N ARG A 77 -4.37 -11.66 3.70
CA ARG A 77 -4.84 -13.04 3.85
C ARG A 77 -5.37 -13.54 2.52
N ILE A 78 -4.95 -14.72 2.08
CA ILE A 78 -5.52 -15.37 0.89
C ILE A 78 -6.99 -15.70 1.14
N VAL A 79 -7.84 -15.36 0.18
CA VAL A 79 -9.29 -15.68 0.21
C VAL A 79 -9.71 -16.64 -0.91
N GLU A 80 -8.86 -16.84 -1.93
CA GLU A 80 -9.03 -17.79 -3.03
C GLU A 80 -7.69 -18.38 -3.48
#